data_AF-A0A7W7RP30-F1
#
_entry.id   AF-A0A7W7RP30-F1
#
_cell.length_a   1.000
_cell.length_b   1.000
_cell.length_c   1.000
_cell.angle_alpha   90.00
_cell.angle_beta   90.00
_cell.angle_gamma   90.00
#
_symmetry.space_group_name_H-M   'P 1'
#
loop_
_entity.id
_entity.type
_entity.pdbx_description
1 polymer ?
#
loop_
_entity_poly.entity_id
_entity_poly.type
_entity_poly.pdbx_seq_one_letter_code
_entity_poly.pdbx_strand_id
1 'polypeptide(L)'
;MRTSRVERIARFTFQWPEYVERFDCGWQFQLHVGGATHTVQHGLGARKVYGRLRVHTVTWIGGQVQVEGTEADDYPNTRALLSRLRYQDKKLIRKRDDVPAEYHGFELVEHRHEIDAQYSPNCIAVKIREDDLASWGMHAWLRMCRRS
;
A
#
# COMPACT_ATOMS: atom_id res chain seq x y z
N MET A 1 -3.61 -11.32 -13.83
CA MET A 1 -2.56 -11.32 -12.78
C MET A 1 -2.87 -12.44 -11.80
N ARG A 2 -1.85 -13.07 -11.18
CA ARG A 2 -2.02 -14.17 -10.21
C ARG A 2 -1.02 -14.06 -9.06
N THR A 3 -1.41 -14.45 -7.85
CA THR A 3 -0.49 -14.70 -6.73
C THR A 3 -0.20 -16.20 -6.57
N SER A 4 0.98 -16.56 -6.09
CA SER A 4 1.31 -17.95 -5.72
C SER A 4 2.38 -18.01 -4.64
N ARG A 5 2.64 -19.19 -4.07
CA ARG A 5 3.63 -19.39 -2.99
C ARG A 5 3.43 -18.40 -1.84
N VAL A 6 2.17 -18.24 -1.42
CA VAL A 6 1.81 -17.32 -0.34
C VAL A 6 2.23 -17.95 0.98
N GLU A 7 3.10 -17.27 1.70
CA GLU A 7 3.55 -17.64 3.03
C GLU A 7 3.31 -16.47 3.98
N ARG A 8 2.70 -16.75 5.14
CA ARG A 8 2.62 -15.77 6.21
C ARG A 8 3.93 -15.78 6.97
N ILE A 9 4.53 -14.61 7.17
CA ILE A 9 5.79 -14.45 7.89
C ILE A 9 5.55 -13.84 9.27
N ALA A 10 6.39 -14.26 10.22
CA ALA A 10 6.43 -13.71 11.57
C ALA A 10 6.98 -12.27 11.57
N ARG A 11 7.10 -11.70 12.78
CA ARG A 11 7.69 -10.38 12.99
C ARG A 11 9.06 -10.26 12.32
N PHE A 12 9.29 -9.13 11.67
CA PHE A 12 10.56 -8.81 11.01
C PHE A 12 10.86 -7.31 11.11
N THR A 13 12.07 -6.92 10.69
CA THR A 13 12.48 -5.51 10.65
C THR A 13 12.91 -5.10 9.25
N PHE A 14 12.75 -3.81 8.95
CA PHE A 14 13.23 -3.20 7.72
C PHE A 14 14.10 -1.97 8.04
N GLN A 15 15.24 -1.86 7.38
CA GLN A 15 16.15 -0.73 7.53
C GLN A 15 15.77 0.36 6.52
N TRP A 16 15.13 1.44 7.00
CA TRP A 16 15.05 2.70 6.27
C TRP A 16 16.40 3.42 6.35
N PRO A 17 16.66 4.42 5.48
CA PRO A 17 17.90 5.17 5.53
C PRO A 17 18.15 5.82 6.91
N GLU A 18 17.08 6.27 7.59
CA GLU A 18 17.20 7.02 8.84
C GLU A 18 16.85 6.20 10.10
N TYR A 19 16.16 5.06 9.97
CA TYR A 19 15.68 4.28 11.13
C TYR A 19 15.36 2.83 10.79
N VAL A 20 15.24 1.99 11.82
CA VAL A 20 14.72 0.62 11.69
C VAL A 20 13.24 0.61 12.04
N GLU A 21 12.42 0.05 11.16
CA GLU A 21 11.01 -0.20 11.43
C GLU A 21 10.77 -1.67 11.77
N ARG A 22 9.85 -1.92 12.71
CA ARG A 22 9.41 -3.26 13.10
C ARG A 22 8.02 -3.52 12.53
N PHE A 23 7.86 -4.67 11.91
CA PHE A 23 6.57 -5.18 11.40
C PHE A 23 6.17 -6.39 12.24
N ASP A 24 4.94 -6.42 12.73
CA ASP A 24 4.45 -7.47 13.60
C ASP A 24 4.21 -8.79 12.87
N CYS A 25 3.82 -8.71 11.60
CA CYS A 25 3.73 -9.85 10.69
C CYS A 25 3.71 -9.39 9.24
N GLY A 26 3.56 -10.34 8.32
CA GLY A 26 3.35 -10.02 6.92
C GLY A 26 3.12 -11.27 6.07
N TRP A 27 3.28 -11.10 4.77
CA TRP A 27 3.28 -12.18 3.79
C TRP A 27 4.46 -12.04 2.82
N GLN A 28 4.96 -13.18 2.37
CA GLN A 28 5.79 -13.29 1.18
C GLN A 28 5.05 -14.09 0.13
N PHE A 29 5.12 -13.65 -1.12
CA PHE A 29 4.45 -14.33 -2.23
C PHE A 29 5.08 -13.99 -3.58
N GLN A 30 4.74 -14.77 -4.59
CA GLN A 30 5.07 -14.49 -5.98
C GLN A 30 3.89 -13.82 -6.67
N LEU A 31 4.17 -12.71 -7.36
CA LEU A 31 3.24 -12.00 -8.21
C LEU A 31 3.57 -12.28 -9.69
N HIS A 32 2.59 -12.79 -10.43
CA HIS A 32 2.69 -13.06 -11.87
C HIS A 32 1.91 -12.02 -12.65
N VAL A 33 2.62 -11.09 -13.28
CA VAL A 33 2.05 -9.93 -13.98
C VAL A 33 3.04 -9.42 -15.05
N GLY A 34 2.53 -8.88 -16.15
CA GLY A 34 3.39 -8.37 -17.23
C GLY A 34 4.31 -9.41 -17.88
N GLY A 35 3.95 -10.70 -17.83
CA GLY A 35 4.80 -11.79 -18.34
C GLY A 35 6.00 -12.15 -17.44
N ALA A 36 6.14 -11.52 -16.27
CA ALA A 36 7.21 -11.76 -15.33
C ALA A 36 6.69 -12.25 -13.97
N THR A 37 7.61 -12.85 -13.20
CA THR A 37 7.37 -13.24 -11.81
C THR A 37 8.18 -12.33 -10.90
N HIS A 38 7.51 -11.73 -9.92
CA HIS A 38 8.09 -10.83 -8.94
C HIS A 38 7.97 -11.41 -7.52
N THR A 39 9.05 -11.38 -6.75
CA THR A 39 8.98 -11.65 -5.31
C THR A 39 8.44 -10.44 -4.58
N VAL A 40 7.33 -10.63 -3.87
CA VAL A 40 6.64 -9.60 -3.11
C VAL A 40 6.72 -9.92 -1.63
N GLN A 41 6.98 -8.90 -0.83
CA GLN A 41 6.77 -8.93 0.62
C GLN A 41 5.73 -7.86 0.96
N HIS A 42 4.82 -8.17 1.87
CA HIS A 42 3.83 -7.22 2.40
C HIS A 42 3.87 -7.28 3.92
N GLY A 43 4.16 -6.17 4.57
CA GLY A 43 4.38 -6.10 6.02
C GLY A 43 3.32 -5.27 6.71
N LEU A 44 2.89 -5.72 7.88
CA LEU A 44 1.94 -5.03 8.76
C LEU A 44 2.66 -4.61 10.04
N GLY A 45 2.62 -3.32 10.32
CA GLY A 45 3.16 -2.71 11.53
C GLY A 45 2.25 -1.59 12.00
N ALA A 46 2.80 -0.64 12.75
CA ALA A 46 2.08 0.51 13.24
C ALA A 46 2.93 1.78 13.20
N ARG A 47 2.30 2.91 12.86
CA ARG A 47 2.93 4.23 12.85
C ARG A 47 2.03 5.26 13.51
N LYS A 48 2.61 6.23 14.21
CA LYS A 48 1.87 7.37 14.74
C LYS A 48 1.68 8.40 13.63
N VAL A 49 0.47 8.49 13.08
CA VAL A 49 0.08 9.41 12.01
C VAL A 49 -1.32 9.93 12.25
N TYR A 50 -1.60 11.16 11.82
CA TYR A 50 -2.92 11.79 12.00
C TYR A 50 -3.41 11.76 13.46
N GLY A 51 -2.51 12.10 14.39
CA GLY A 51 -2.83 12.24 15.82
C GLY A 51 -2.83 10.94 16.64
N ARG A 52 -2.86 9.75 16.03
CA ARG A 52 -2.91 8.46 16.76
C ARG A 52 -2.00 7.38 16.18
N LEU A 53 -1.82 6.29 16.92
CA LEU A 53 -1.22 5.08 16.37
C LEU A 53 -2.22 4.43 15.40
N ARG A 54 -1.74 4.09 14.21
CA ARG A 54 -2.52 3.45 13.14
C ARG A 54 -1.76 2.26 12.60
N VAL A 55 -2.48 1.23 12.19
CA VAL A 55 -1.92 0.15 11.38
C VAL A 55 -1.33 0.75 10.10
N HIS A 56 -0.16 0.26 9.78
CA HIS A 56 0.61 0.70 8.64
C HIS A 56 1.07 -0.52 7.85
N THR A 57 1.01 -0.42 6.53
CA THR A 57 1.55 -1.47 5.66
C THR A 57 2.61 -0.94 4.73
N VAL A 58 3.54 -1.83 4.36
CA VAL A 58 4.53 -1.57 3.32
C VAL A 58 4.56 -2.78 2.39
N THR A 59 4.60 -2.52 1.09
CA THR A 59 4.76 -3.57 0.07
C THR A 59 6.05 -3.37 -0.69
N TRP A 60 6.87 -4.42 -0.72
CA TRP A 60 8.14 -4.47 -1.42
C TRP A 60 8.03 -5.38 -2.64
N ILE A 61 8.70 -4.99 -3.74
CA ILE A 61 8.97 -5.85 -4.90
C ILE A 61 10.47 -5.94 -5.06
N GLY A 62 11.02 -7.16 -5.07
CA GLY A 62 12.46 -7.38 -5.19
C GLY A 62 13.27 -6.71 -4.07
N GLY A 63 12.70 -6.64 -2.86
CA GLY A 63 13.30 -5.97 -1.69
C GLY A 63 13.19 -4.43 -1.71
N GLN A 64 12.64 -3.83 -2.76
CA GLN A 64 12.49 -2.38 -2.88
C GLN A 64 11.07 -1.94 -2.51
N VAL A 65 10.96 -0.92 -1.66
CA VAL A 65 9.67 -0.33 -1.24
C VAL A 65 8.95 0.29 -2.44
N GLN A 66 7.73 -0.18 -2.72
CA GLN A 66 6.92 0.37 -3.79
C GLN A 66 5.77 1.22 -3.27
N VAL A 67 5.00 0.70 -2.32
CA VAL A 67 3.80 1.36 -1.81
C VAL A 67 3.66 1.18 -0.31
N GLU A 68 2.96 2.13 0.29
CA GLU A 68 2.68 2.21 1.72
C GLU A 68 1.17 2.40 1.92
N GLY A 69 0.63 1.78 2.97
CA GLY A 69 -0.77 1.88 3.38
C GLY A 69 -0.93 2.46 4.78
N THR A 70 -2.01 3.16 5.04
CA THR A 70 -2.37 3.67 6.38
C THR A 70 -3.81 3.30 6.71
N GLU A 71 -4.04 2.81 7.92
CA GLU A 71 -5.35 2.48 8.48
C GLU A 71 -6.41 3.54 8.21
N ALA A 72 -7.50 3.16 7.54
CA ALA A 72 -8.72 3.97 7.45
C ALA A 72 -9.45 4.01 8.81
N ASP A 73 -10.33 4.97 9.04
CA ASP A 73 -11.07 5.06 10.31
C ASP A 73 -12.00 3.89 10.56
N ASP A 74 -12.51 3.26 9.49
CA ASP A 74 -13.37 2.08 9.56
C ASP A 74 -12.60 0.75 9.65
N TYR A 75 -11.27 0.78 9.76
CA TYR A 75 -10.42 -0.41 9.78
C TYR A 75 -10.80 -1.49 10.80
N PRO A 76 -11.29 -1.19 12.03
CA PRO A 76 -11.77 -2.23 12.94
C PRO A 76 -12.83 -3.16 12.32
N ASN A 77 -13.61 -2.65 11.37
CA ASN A 77 -14.65 -3.40 10.66
C ASN A 77 -14.18 -3.92 9.30
N THR A 78 -13.43 -3.11 8.55
CA THR A 78 -13.09 -3.40 7.15
C THR A 78 -11.72 -4.03 6.96
N ARG A 79 -10.81 -3.85 7.94
CA ARG A 79 -9.38 -4.11 7.83
C ARG A 79 -8.72 -3.40 6.63
N ALA A 80 -9.30 -2.29 6.17
CA ALA A 80 -8.86 -1.58 4.99
C ALA A 80 -7.84 -0.47 5.29
N LEU A 81 -6.86 -0.33 4.42
CA LEU A 81 -5.88 0.74 4.46
C LEU A 81 -5.92 1.56 3.17
N LEU A 82 -5.48 2.81 3.29
CA LEU A 82 -5.39 3.76 2.21
C LEU A 82 -3.95 3.87 1.72
N SER A 83 -3.76 3.73 0.41
CA SER A 83 -2.49 4.07 -0.25
C SER A 83 -2.69 5.24 -1.20
N ARG A 84 -2.07 6.37 -0.87
CA ARG A 84 -2.21 7.62 -1.63
C ARG A 84 -1.63 7.49 -3.02
N LEU A 85 -2.37 7.96 -4.02
CA LEU A 85 -1.89 7.99 -5.40
C LEU A 85 -1.07 9.25 -5.67
N ARG A 86 -0.03 9.06 -6.48
CA ARG A 86 0.93 10.10 -6.84
C ARG A 86 1.27 10.05 -8.32
N TYR A 87 1.59 11.20 -8.88
CA TYR A 87 2.26 11.32 -10.17
C TYR A 87 3.70 10.78 -10.09
N GLN A 88 4.37 10.75 -11.25
CA GLN A 88 5.80 10.39 -11.34
C GLN A 88 6.68 11.42 -10.62
N ASP A 89 6.30 12.71 -10.69
CA ASP A 89 6.95 13.82 -9.96
C ASP A 89 6.69 13.82 -8.45
N LYS A 90 6.08 12.75 -7.92
CA LYS A 90 5.74 12.51 -6.51
C LYS A 90 4.63 13.41 -5.94
N LYS A 91 4.04 14.31 -6.73
CA LYS A 91 2.85 15.08 -6.31
C LYS A 91 1.64 14.17 -6.13
N LEU A 92 0.75 14.51 -5.21
CA LEU A 92 -0.47 13.77 -4.95
C LEU A 92 -1.49 13.98 -6.08
N ILE A 93 -2.16 12.90 -6.49
CA ILE A 93 -3.30 12.97 -7.40
C ILE A 93 -4.51 13.45 -6.60
N ARG A 94 -5.17 14.52 -7.05
CA ARG A 94 -6.29 15.14 -6.32
C ARG A 94 -7.64 14.98 -6.98
N LYS A 95 -7.68 14.71 -8.29
CA LYS A 95 -8.92 14.50 -9.05
C LYS A 95 -8.99 13.05 -9.50
N ARG A 96 -10.20 12.51 -9.57
CA ARG A 96 -10.42 11.13 -10.03
C ARG A 96 -10.05 10.96 -11.50
N ASP A 97 -10.30 11.97 -12.33
CA ASP A 97 -9.99 11.96 -13.76
C ASP A 97 -8.47 11.94 -14.05
N ASP A 98 -7.66 12.33 -13.07
CA ASP A 98 -6.19 12.29 -13.15
C ASP A 98 -5.62 10.90 -12.78
N VAL A 99 -6.47 9.97 -12.31
CA VAL A 99 -6.04 8.63 -11.93
C VAL A 99 -5.74 7.82 -13.21
N PRO A 100 -4.56 7.18 -13.32
CA PRO A 100 -4.23 6.38 -14.48
C PRO A 100 -5.22 5.23 -14.70
N ALA A 101 -5.54 4.94 -15.96
CA ALA A 101 -6.54 3.94 -16.32
C ALA A 101 -6.20 2.53 -15.80
N GLU A 102 -4.93 2.23 -15.57
CA GLU A 102 -4.45 0.96 -15.01
C GLU A 102 -4.92 0.70 -13.57
N TYR A 103 -5.40 1.74 -12.87
CA TYR A 103 -6.06 1.61 -11.57
C TYR A 103 -7.54 1.22 -11.67
N HIS A 104 -8.06 0.99 -12.87
CA HIS A 104 -9.39 0.43 -13.05
C HIS A 104 -9.54 -0.88 -12.28
N GLY A 105 -10.61 -1.00 -11.48
CA GLY A 105 -10.88 -2.15 -10.63
C GLY A 105 -10.42 -1.99 -9.18
N PHE A 106 -9.60 -0.98 -8.86
CA PHE A 106 -9.36 -0.60 -7.47
C PHE A 106 -10.53 0.24 -6.92
N GLU A 107 -10.81 0.10 -5.63
CA GLU A 107 -11.66 1.03 -4.91
C GLU A 107 -10.91 2.36 -4.74
N LEU A 108 -11.35 3.39 -5.48
CA LEU A 108 -10.79 4.74 -5.43
C LEU A 108 -11.64 5.62 -4.52
N VAL A 109 -10.98 6.17 -3.50
CA VAL A 109 -11.58 6.98 -2.44
C VAL A 109 -10.87 8.32 -2.30
N GLU A 110 -11.57 9.30 -1.76
CA GLU A 110 -10.94 10.53 -1.27
C GLU A 110 -10.38 10.27 0.13
N HIS A 111 -9.06 10.41 0.29
CA HIS A 111 -8.38 10.08 1.55
C HIS A 111 -8.99 10.80 2.76
N ARG A 112 -9.41 12.06 2.60
CA ARG A 112 -10.03 12.86 3.67
C ARG A 112 -11.37 12.32 4.18
N HIS A 113 -12.10 11.54 3.38
CA HIS A 113 -13.39 10.96 3.77
C HIS A 113 -13.21 9.64 4.52
N GLU A 114 -12.04 9.03 4.40
CA GLU A 114 -11.70 7.73 5.00
C GLU A 114 -10.81 7.88 6.24
N ILE A 115 -10.19 9.04 6.42
CA ILE A 115 -9.48 9.45 7.63
C ILE A 115 -9.90 10.88 7.97
N ASP A 116 -10.82 11.01 8.93
CA ASP A 116 -11.25 12.28 9.51
C ASP A 116 -10.28 12.70 10.61
N ALA A 117 -9.24 13.41 10.22
CA ALA A 117 -8.24 13.91 11.13
C ALA A 117 -7.56 15.18 10.60
N GLN A 118 -6.99 15.95 11.51
CA GLN A 118 -6.19 17.11 11.16
C GLN A 118 -5.04 16.70 10.22
N TYR A 119 -4.84 17.49 9.16
CA TYR A 119 -3.85 17.28 8.11
C TYR A 119 -4.09 16.06 7.20
N SER A 120 -5.27 15.43 7.25
CA SER A 120 -5.67 14.45 6.25
C SER A 120 -5.69 15.12 4.86
N PRO A 121 -4.89 14.65 3.88
CA PRO A 121 -4.75 15.32 2.60
C PRO A 121 -6.01 15.16 1.74
N ASN A 122 -6.34 16.22 1.00
CA ASN A 122 -7.31 16.16 -0.10
C ASN A 122 -6.62 15.52 -1.33
N CYS A 123 -6.61 14.20 -1.39
CA CYS A 123 -6.07 13.41 -2.50
C CYS A 123 -6.82 12.10 -2.71
N ILE A 124 -6.64 11.51 -3.89
CA ILE A 124 -7.14 10.17 -4.20
C ILE A 124 -6.21 9.12 -3.59
N ALA A 125 -6.82 8.07 -3.03
CA ALA A 125 -6.15 6.87 -2.56
C ALA A 125 -6.85 5.63 -3.11
N VAL A 126 -6.11 4.52 -3.17
CA VAL A 126 -6.73 3.19 -3.24
C VAL A 126 -7.04 2.71 -1.82
N LYS A 127 -8.22 2.12 -1.63
CA LYS A 127 -8.63 1.44 -0.39
C LYS A 127 -8.48 -0.06 -0.61
N ILE A 128 -7.66 -0.71 0.21
CA ILE A 128 -7.30 -2.13 0.04
C ILE A 128 -7.33 -2.81 1.41
N ARG A 129 -7.98 -3.98 1.51
CA ARG A 129 -7.93 -4.82 2.72
C ARG A 129 -6.50 -5.31 2.98
N GLU A 130 -6.09 -5.36 4.23
CA GLU A 130 -4.69 -5.65 4.60
C GLU A 130 -4.12 -6.97 4.05
N ASP A 131 -4.97 -7.98 3.86
CA ASP A 131 -4.61 -9.33 3.43
C ASP A 131 -5.03 -9.59 1.97
N ASP A 132 -5.51 -8.57 1.25
CA ASP A 132 -5.68 -8.63 -0.21
C ASP A 132 -4.32 -8.45 -0.89
N LEU A 133 -3.53 -9.53 -0.82
CA LEU A 133 -2.18 -9.60 -1.39
C LEU A 133 -2.17 -9.36 -2.90
N ALA A 134 -3.26 -9.71 -3.57
CA ALA A 134 -3.39 -9.53 -5.01
C ALA A 134 -3.44 -8.04 -5.36
N SER A 135 -4.32 -7.30 -4.70
CA SER A 135 -4.44 -5.85 -4.88
C SER A 135 -3.20 -5.10 -4.41
N TRP A 136 -2.60 -5.47 -3.27
CA TRP A 136 -1.33 -4.87 -2.82
C TRP A 136 -0.18 -5.14 -3.78
N GLY A 137 -0.05 -6.37 -4.28
CA GLY A 137 0.96 -6.73 -5.26
C GLY A 137 0.78 -5.99 -6.58
N MET A 138 -0.46 -5.92 -7.09
CA MET A 138 -0.76 -5.17 -8.32
C MET A 138 -0.46 -3.68 -8.15
N HIS A 139 -0.89 -3.05 -7.06
CA HIS A 139 -0.62 -1.65 -6.76
C HIS A 139 0.88 -1.36 -6.70
N ALA A 140 1.64 -2.22 -6.02
CA ALA A 140 3.09 -2.13 -5.95
C ALA A 140 3.75 -2.24 -7.35
N TRP A 141 3.28 -3.16 -8.19
CA TRP A 141 3.80 -3.34 -9.54
C TRP A 141 3.49 -2.14 -10.45
N LEU A 142 2.25 -1.64 -10.44
CA LEU A 142 1.87 -0.41 -11.15
C LEU A 142 2.73 0.78 -10.71
N ARG A 143 3.06 0.86 -9.42
CA ARG A 143 3.93 1.92 -8.90
C ARG A 143 5.38 1.77 -9.36
N MET A 144 5.88 0.53 -9.42
CA MET A 144 7.21 0.20 -9.91
C MET A 144 7.37 0.57 -11.40
N CYS A 145 6.43 0.17 -12.26
CA CYS A 145 6.45 0.46 -13.70
C CYS A 145 6.38 1.95 -14.05
N ARG A 146 5.89 2.79 -13.13
CA ARG A 146 5.83 4.25 -13.35
C ARG A 146 7.06 4.99 -12.84
N ARG A 147 7.97 4.32 -12.12
CA ARG A 147 9.25 4.87 -11.65
C ARG A 147 10.40 4.61 -12.63
N SER A 148 10.27 3.56 -13.45
CA SER A 148 11.19 3.22 -14.54
C SER A 148 11.05 4.14 -15.74
#